data_AF-A0A5J4UHA0-F1
#
_entry.id   AF-A0A5J4UHA0-F1
#
_cell.length_a   1.000
_cell.length_b   1.000
_cell.length_c   1.000
_cell.angle_alpha   90.00
_cell.angle_beta   90.00
_cell.angle_gamma   90.00
#
_symmetry.space_group_name_H-M   'P 1'
#
loop_
_entity.id
_entity.type
_entity.pdbx_description
1 polymer ?
#
loop_
_entity_poly.entity_id
_entity_poly.type
_entity_poly.pdbx_seq_one_letter_code
_entity_poly.pdbx_strand_id
1 'polypeptide(L)'
;MTSNAKEIKTIYYRLLRFEQVLKKMQDQAILIRSDNTTAVYDIEKWKVKESLIERIKQVFYLVKRLKLQITTIHIPGKLYSTTDSLSRLCRSGDYTLKDGMIQMICRTWNYMPQIDIFATQYNQLINNFATVDLNDLETHFHNAFNYKWSKVKLYIHPPIPILNRVLQKMKQDKAQGIVIAPIWPGQSWNTKLKNLSIKFLFLGQSDRILEIEQRMKVKDQKLPPGNVGAFLLDLPQPQIEICQ
;
A
#
# COMPACT_ATOMS: atom_id res chain seq x y z
N MET A 1 7.66 -11.15 20.36
CA MET A 1 8.63 -11.48 19.29
C MET A 1 9.62 -10.33 19.13
N THR A 2 10.93 -10.59 19.19
CA THR A 2 11.98 -9.57 19.04
C THR A 2 12.08 -9.05 17.60
N SER A 3 12.68 -7.88 17.40
CA SER A 3 12.90 -7.28 16.07
C SER A 3 13.64 -8.24 15.13
N ASN A 4 14.72 -8.86 15.61
CA ASN A 4 15.48 -9.87 14.88
C ASN A 4 14.63 -11.09 14.46
N ALA A 5 13.78 -11.61 15.37
CA ALA A 5 12.90 -12.73 15.05
C ALA A 5 11.88 -12.42 13.94
N LYS A 6 11.39 -11.17 13.89
CA LYS A 6 10.50 -10.71 12.82
C LYS A 6 11.25 -10.62 11.50
N GLU A 7 12.47 -10.09 11.53
CA GLU A 7 13.28 -9.91 10.32
C GLU A 7 13.66 -11.24 9.66
N ILE A 8 14.15 -12.22 10.42
CA ILE A 8 14.44 -13.57 9.91
C ILE A 8 13.19 -14.20 9.29
N LYS A 9 12.01 -14.01 9.92
CA LYS A 9 10.73 -14.49 9.39
C LYS A 9 10.32 -13.79 8.09
N THR A 10 10.55 -12.48 7.99
CA THR A 10 10.29 -11.71 6.76
C THR A 10 11.16 -12.21 5.62
N ILE A 11 12.44 -12.48 5.87
CA ILE A 11 13.38 -13.02 4.90
C ILE A 11 12.92 -14.39 4.41
N TYR A 12 12.54 -15.29 5.33
CA TYR A 12 11.98 -16.59 4.98
C TYR A 12 10.79 -16.50 4.03
N TYR A 13 9.78 -15.69 4.35
CA TYR A 13 8.60 -15.55 3.50
C TYR A 13 8.88 -14.88 2.16
N ARG A 14 9.85 -13.95 2.11
CA ARG A 14 10.29 -13.36 0.83
C ARG A 14 10.88 -14.43 -0.07
N LEU A 15 11.81 -15.24 0.44
CA LEU A 15 12.40 -16.34 -0.34
C LEU A 15 11.32 -17.32 -0.82
N LEU A 16 10.38 -17.69 0.06
CA LEU A 16 9.29 -18.59 -0.29
C LEU A 16 8.39 -18.00 -1.39
N ARG A 17 8.03 -16.72 -1.29
CA ARG A 17 7.19 -16.03 -2.27
C ARG A 17 7.82 -16.00 -3.66
N PHE A 18 9.15 -15.88 -3.73
CA PHE A 18 9.89 -15.83 -4.99
C PHE A 18 10.48 -17.18 -5.40
N GLU A 19 10.13 -18.29 -4.74
CA GLU A 19 10.72 -19.62 -4.98
C GLU A 19 10.71 -20.01 -6.46
N GLN A 20 9.60 -19.81 -7.16
CA GLN A 20 9.47 -20.15 -8.59
C GLN A 20 10.36 -19.30 -9.51
N VAL A 21 10.61 -18.05 -9.13
CA VAL A 21 11.49 -17.14 -9.87
C VAL A 21 12.95 -17.52 -9.60
N LEU A 22 13.29 -17.76 -8.32
CA LEU A 22 14.64 -18.12 -7.89
C LEU A 22 15.11 -19.45 -8.52
N LYS A 23 14.22 -20.44 -8.67
CA LYS A 23 14.54 -21.70 -9.37
C LYS A 23 14.90 -21.52 -10.86
N LYS A 24 14.42 -20.45 -11.49
CA LYS A 24 14.65 -20.16 -12.92
C LYS A 24 15.80 -19.19 -13.15
N MET A 25 16.38 -18.62 -12.09
CA MET A 25 17.52 -17.73 -12.23
C MET A 25 18.77 -18.54 -12.64
N GLN A 26 19.45 -18.04 -13.67
CA GLN A 26 20.70 -18.61 -14.15
C GLN A 26 21.80 -18.47 -13.08
N ASP A 27 21.83 -17.31 -12.43
CA ASP A 27 22.69 -17.05 -11.28
C ASP A 27 21.94 -17.37 -9.99
N GLN A 28 22.47 -18.33 -9.23
CA GLN A 28 21.89 -18.74 -7.95
C GLN A 28 22.38 -17.85 -6.78
N ALA A 29 22.92 -16.67 -7.06
CA ALA A 29 23.40 -15.74 -6.03
C ALA A 29 22.33 -14.69 -5.71
N ILE A 30 22.03 -14.51 -4.42
CA ILE A 30 21.09 -13.51 -3.93
C ILE A 30 21.72 -12.61 -2.88
N LEU A 31 21.46 -11.31 -3.02
CA LEU A 31 21.87 -10.30 -2.06
C LEU A 31 20.67 -9.90 -1.17
N ILE A 32 20.78 -10.20 0.12
CA ILE A 32 19.81 -9.81 1.14
C ILE A 32 20.26 -8.49 1.76
N ARG A 33 19.39 -7.49 1.71
CA ARG A 33 19.60 -6.18 2.32
C ARG A 33 18.65 -6.02 3.50
N SER A 34 19.18 -5.66 4.67
CA SER A 34 18.39 -5.41 5.88
C SER A 34 19.01 -4.28 6.69
N ASP A 35 18.17 -3.54 7.41
CA ASP A 35 18.56 -2.51 8.38
C ASP A 35 18.81 -3.08 9.78
N ASN A 36 18.50 -4.37 9.99
CA ASN A 36 18.79 -5.06 11.24
C ASN A 36 20.17 -5.70 11.17
N THR A 37 21.17 -5.00 11.73
CA THR A 37 22.56 -5.47 11.82
C THR A 37 22.68 -6.88 12.40
N THR A 38 21.87 -7.20 13.41
CA THR A 38 21.89 -8.53 14.04
C THR A 38 21.37 -9.59 13.08
N ALA A 39 20.27 -9.35 12.38
CA ALA A 39 19.74 -10.30 11.39
C ALA A 39 20.72 -10.52 10.22
N VAL A 40 21.37 -9.46 9.75
CA VAL A 40 22.42 -9.52 8.71
C VAL A 40 23.56 -10.44 9.15
N TYR A 41 24.10 -10.21 10.35
CA TYR A 41 25.18 -11.00 10.92
C TYR A 41 24.75 -12.46 11.14
N ASP A 42 23.57 -12.66 11.73
CA ASP A 42 23.04 -13.98 12.06
C ASP A 42 22.85 -14.87 10.82
N ILE A 43 22.40 -14.29 9.71
CA ILE A 43 22.24 -14.99 8.42
C ILE A 43 23.60 -15.22 7.75
N GLU A 44 24.49 -14.24 7.77
CA GLU A 44 25.83 -14.35 7.18
C GLU A 44 26.65 -15.47 7.84
N LYS A 45 26.57 -15.56 9.17
CA LYS A 45 27.34 -16.53 9.97
C LYS A 45 26.56 -17.80 10.30
N TRP A 46 25.28 -17.87 9.91
CA TRP A 46 24.36 -18.95 10.32
C TRP A 46 24.36 -19.21 11.82
N LYS A 47 24.52 -18.14 12.63
CA LYS A 47 24.68 -18.22 14.08
C LYS A 47 23.66 -17.31 14.75
N VAL A 48 22.83 -17.87 15.61
CA VAL A 48 21.76 -17.15 16.31
C VAL A 48 21.70 -17.53 17.78
N LYS A 49 20.97 -16.74 18.57
CA LYS A 49 20.55 -17.16 19.93
C LYS A 49 19.65 -18.38 19.87
N GLU A 50 19.67 -19.20 20.92
CA GLU A 50 18.92 -20.46 21.00
C GLU A 50 17.45 -20.35 20.62
N SER A 51 16.78 -19.28 21.07
CA SER A 51 15.36 -18.99 20.78
C SER A 51 15.03 -18.75 19.30
N LEU A 52 16.03 -18.59 18.43
CA LEU A 52 15.87 -18.35 16.99
C LEU A 52 16.40 -19.48 16.10
N ILE A 53 16.98 -20.54 16.68
CA ILE A 53 17.60 -21.65 15.94
C ILE A 53 16.61 -22.25 14.92
N GLU A 54 15.38 -22.52 15.32
CA GLU A 54 14.39 -23.13 14.41
C GLU A 54 14.02 -22.19 13.25
N ARG A 55 14.03 -20.88 13.46
CA ARG A 55 13.74 -19.90 12.40
C ARG A 55 14.88 -19.81 11.40
N ILE A 56 16.12 -19.77 11.87
CA ILE A 56 17.27 -19.70 10.97
C ILE A 56 17.44 -21.02 10.19
N LYS A 57 17.15 -22.17 10.83
CA LYS A 57 17.12 -23.48 10.14
C LYS A 57 16.14 -23.48 8.96
N GLN A 58 14.95 -22.92 9.12
CA GLN A 58 13.99 -22.81 8.02
C GLN A 58 14.55 -22.02 6.83
N VAL A 59 15.23 -20.90 7.08
CA VAL A 59 15.91 -20.13 6.05
C VAL A 59 17.04 -20.95 5.42
N PHE A 60 17.90 -21.55 6.24
CA PHE A 60 19.03 -22.36 5.79
C PHE A 60 18.61 -23.52 4.88
N TYR A 61 17.61 -24.29 5.28
CA TYR A 61 17.12 -25.41 4.48
C TYR A 61 16.45 -24.96 3.19
N LEU A 62 15.71 -23.85 3.21
CA LEU A 62 15.13 -23.28 1.99
C LEU A 62 16.23 -22.86 1.00
N VAL A 63 17.26 -22.18 1.48
CA VAL A 63 18.40 -21.72 0.69
C VAL A 63 19.17 -22.89 0.11
N LYS A 64 19.44 -23.92 0.92
CA LYS A 64 20.09 -25.16 0.49
C LYS A 64 19.27 -25.91 -0.55
N ARG A 65 17.95 -26.03 -0.34
CA ARG A 65 17.01 -26.67 -1.29
C ARG A 65 16.98 -25.95 -2.63
N LEU A 66 17.04 -24.63 -2.60
CA LEU A 66 17.06 -23.79 -3.80
C LEU A 66 18.47 -23.64 -4.41
N LYS A 67 19.51 -24.21 -3.79
CA LYS A 67 20.92 -24.08 -4.19
C LYS A 67 21.40 -22.62 -4.28
N LEU A 68 20.86 -21.76 -3.43
CA LEU A 68 21.17 -20.33 -3.44
C LEU A 68 22.46 -20.02 -2.67
N GLN A 69 23.27 -19.12 -3.21
CA GLN A 69 24.35 -18.45 -2.49
C GLN A 69 23.82 -17.12 -1.94
N ILE A 70 23.83 -16.97 -0.62
CA ILE A 70 23.40 -15.73 0.03
C ILE A 70 24.61 -14.87 0.35
N THR A 71 24.52 -13.59 -0.03
CA THR A 71 25.30 -12.52 0.57
C THR A 71 24.35 -11.60 1.33
N THR A 72 24.78 -11.06 2.48
CA THR A 72 24.00 -10.08 3.24
C THR A 72 24.75 -8.74 3.30
N ILE A 73 24.01 -7.63 3.26
CA ILE A 73 24.56 -6.29 3.48
C ILE A 73 23.65 -5.54 4.45
N HIS A 74 24.25 -4.94 5.47
CA HIS A 74 23.57 -4.00 6.34
C HIS A 74 23.40 -2.65 5.65
N ILE A 75 22.18 -2.11 5.68
CA ILE A 75 21.90 -0.77 5.16
C ILE A 75 21.42 0.11 6.33
N PRO A 76 22.07 1.26 6.59
CA PRO A 76 21.65 2.16 7.65
C PRO A 76 20.17 2.54 7.52
N GLY A 77 19.39 2.38 8.60
CA GLY A 77 17.93 2.61 8.59
C GLY A 77 17.49 3.99 8.09
N LYS A 78 18.38 5.00 8.09
CA LYS A 78 18.12 6.34 7.54
C LYS A 78 17.94 6.35 6.00
N LEU A 79 18.48 5.37 5.28
CA LEU A 79 18.27 5.18 3.83
C LEU A 79 16.93 4.49 3.52
N TYR A 80 16.27 3.90 4.52
CA TYR A 80 14.99 3.19 4.39
C TYR A 80 13.97 3.68 5.43
N SER A 81 13.77 5.00 5.51
CA SER A 81 12.54 5.53 6.15
C SER A 81 11.28 4.88 5.56
N THR A 82 11.35 4.38 4.32
CA THR A 82 10.35 3.55 3.65
C THR A 82 10.10 2.18 4.30
N THR A 83 11.09 1.44 4.81
CA THR A 83 10.89 0.04 5.28
C THR A 83 10.36 -0.05 6.71
N ASP A 84 10.88 0.75 7.65
CA ASP A 84 10.28 0.86 9.00
C ASP A 84 8.83 1.38 8.89
N SER A 85 8.59 2.34 7.99
CA SER A 85 7.23 2.85 7.72
C SER A 85 6.31 1.85 7.04
N LEU A 86 6.82 0.90 6.24
CA LEU A 86 6.01 -0.20 5.69
C LEU A 86 5.54 -1.17 6.76
N SER A 87 6.35 -1.41 7.81
CA SER A 87 5.95 -2.27 8.93
C SER A 87 4.93 -1.59 9.86
N ARG A 88 5.00 -0.26 9.97
CA ARG A 88 4.07 0.60 10.72
C ARG A 88 3.01 1.25 9.84
N LEU A 89 2.81 0.72 8.63
CA LEU A 89 1.96 1.33 7.63
C LEU A 89 0.52 1.41 8.13
N CYS A 90 -0.12 2.55 7.88
CA CYS A 90 -1.50 2.79 8.26
C CYS A 90 -2.44 1.70 7.73
N ARG A 91 -2.90 0.84 8.64
CA ARG A 91 -3.99 -0.11 8.38
C ARG A 91 -5.35 0.56 8.51
N SER A 92 -5.45 1.62 9.30
CA SER A 92 -6.73 2.26 9.61
C SER A 92 -7.24 3.16 8.48
N GLY A 93 -6.35 3.67 7.61
CA GLY A 93 -6.68 4.71 6.64
C GLY A 93 -7.02 6.06 7.26
N ASP A 94 -6.75 6.27 8.55
CA ASP A 94 -7.17 7.46 9.29
C ASP A 94 -6.16 8.61 9.12
N TYR A 95 -6.03 9.09 7.89
CA TYR A 95 -5.23 10.26 7.49
C TYR A 95 -5.87 10.94 6.29
N THR A 96 -5.71 12.25 6.18
CA THR A 96 -6.36 13.08 5.15
C THR A 96 -5.37 13.90 4.38
N LEU A 97 -5.80 14.44 3.23
CA LEU A 97 -5.06 15.50 2.57
C LEU A 97 -5.19 16.79 3.39
N LYS A 98 -4.13 17.60 3.42
CA LYS A 98 -4.18 18.96 3.99
C LYS A 98 -5.28 19.80 3.35
N ASP A 99 -5.76 20.77 4.11
CA ASP A 99 -6.78 21.70 3.65
C ASP A 99 -6.39 22.39 2.33
N GLY A 100 -7.38 22.65 1.47
CA GLY A 100 -7.18 23.24 0.15
C GLY A 100 -6.71 22.28 -0.97
N MET A 101 -6.14 21.12 -0.63
CA MET A 101 -5.55 20.20 -1.62
C MET A 101 -6.59 19.59 -2.53
N ILE A 102 -7.73 19.14 -1.99
CA ILE A 102 -8.80 18.58 -2.81
C ILE A 102 -9.41 19.64 -3.73
N GLN A 103 -9.61 20.87 -3.23
CA GLN A 103 -10.13 21.98 -4.03
C GLN A 103 -9.17 22.31 -5.18
N MET A 104 -7.86 22.29 -4.95
CA MET A 104 -6.84 22.44 -5.98
C MET A 104 -6.94 21.35 -7.05
N ILE A 105 -7.04 20.07 -6.66
CA ILE A 105 -7.19 18.95 -7.60
C ILE A 105 -8.47 19.11 -8.44
N CYS A 106 -9.59 19.40 -7.78
CA CYS A 106 -10.89 19.55 -8.41
C CYS A 106 -10.91 20.69 -9.43
N ARG A 107 -10.31 21.86 -9.09
CA ARG A 107 -10.14 23.00 -10.01
C ARG A 107 -9.25 22.64 -11.20
N THR A 108 -8.11 21.98 -10.94
CA THR A 108 -7.15 21.59 -11.98
C THR A 108 -7.77 20.67 -13.03
N TRP A 109 -8.67 19.78 -12.62
CA TRP A 109 -9.27 18.80 -13.52
C TRP A 109 -10.70 19.11 -13.97
N ASN A 110 -11.27 20.21 -13.50
CA ASN A 110 -12.70 20.52 -13.65
C ASN A 110 -13.58 19.33 -13.25
N TYR A 111 -13.24 18.67 -12.14
CA TYR A 111 -13.90 17.48 -11.63
C TYR A 111 -14.37 17.73 -10.21
N MET A 112 -15.68 17.78 -9.99
CA MET A 112 -16.28 17.93 -8.68
C MET A 112 -16.79 16.58 -8.19
N PRO A 113 -16.11 15.92 -7.23
CA PRO A 113 -16.60 14.69 -6.64
C PRO A 113 -17.89 14.98 -5.85
N GLN A 114 -18.86 14.10 -6.01
CA GLN A 114 -20.16 14.15 -5.35
C GLN A 114 -20.16 13.37 -4.03
N ILE A 115 -19.28 12.39 -3.87
CA ILE A 115 -19.24 11.55 -2.68
C ILE A 115 -17.81 11.16 -2.31
N ASP A 116 -17.50 11.24 -1.02
CA ASP A 116 -16.36 10.54 -0.42
C ASP A 116 -16.82 9.18 0.12
N ILE A 117 -16.26 8.09 -0.43
CA ILE A 117 -16.63 6.72 -0.05
C ILE A 117 -15.87 6.23 1.20
N PHE A 118 -14.75 6.85 1.54
CA PHE A 118 -13.87 6.42 2.63
C PHE A 118 -13.76 7.44 3.78
N ALA A 119 -14.46 8.58 3.68
CA ALA A 119 -14.59 9.54 4.77
C ALA A 119 -15.43 9.04 5.94
N THR A 120 -15.14 9.66 7.07
CA THR A 120 -15.88 9.64 8.33
C THR A 120 -16.50 11.02 8.57
N GLN A 121 -17.38 11.12 9.55
CA GLN A 121 -17.96 12.40 9.97
C GLN A 121 -16.92 13.42 10.48
N TYR A 122 -15.71 12.99 10.83
CA TYR A 122 -14.67 13.84 11.42
C TYR A 122 -13.64 14.33 10.41
N ASN A 123 -13.58 13.72 9.22
CA ASN A 123 -12.51 13.94 8.25
C ASN A 123 -13.05 14.16 6.83
N GLN A 124 -14.31 14.60 6.77
CA GLN A 124 -15.06 14.82 5.55
C GLN A 124 -14.52 16.02 4.77
N LEU A 125 -14.07 15.78 3.54
CA LEU A 125 -13.59 16.82 2.62
C LEU A 125 -14.64 17.26 1.59
N ILE A 126 -15.78 16.55 1.50
CA ILE A 126 -16.86 16.75 0.51
C ILE A 126 -18.21 16.65 1.20
N ASN A 127 -19.10 17.63 1.03
CA ASN A 127 -20.37 17.80 1.76
C ASN A 127 -21.34 16.59 1.74
N ASN A 128 -21.24 15.69 0.75
CA ASN A 128 -21.95 14.43 0.70
C ASN A 128 -20.96 13.29 0.89
N PHE A 129 -21.14 12.45 1.90
CA PHE A 129 -20.25 11.33 2.22
C PHE A 129 -21.08 10.12 2.62
N ALA A 130 -20.56 8.93 2.34
CA ALA A 130 -21.10 7.72 2.97
C ALA A 130 -20.49 7.65 4.38
N THR A 131 -21.30 7.84 5.43
CA THR A 131 -20.86 7.66 6.82
C THR A 131 -20.39 6.22 7.02
N VAL A 132 -19.09 6.04 7.27
CA VAL A 132 -18.56 4.78 7.79
C VAL A 132 -18.32 4.96 9.28
N ASP A 133 -19.15 4.34 10.11
CA ASP A 133 -18.92 4.20 11.55
C ASP A 133 -17.85 3.11 11.75
N LEU A 134 -16.74 3.45 12.42
CA LEU A 134 -15.48 2.72 12.31
C LEU A 134 -15.01 2.10 13.64
N ASN A 135 -15.88 1.45 14.40
CA ASN A 135 -15.41 0.77 15.62
C ASN A 135 -14.79 -0.62 15.36
N ASP A 136 -14.74 -1.12 14.12
CA ASP A 136 -13.90 -2.26 13.76
C ASP A 136 -13.44 -2.25 12.28
N LEU A 137 -12.26 -2.79 11.97
CA LEU A 137 -11.62 -2.65 10.64
C LEU A 137 -12.02 -3.73 9.63
N GLU A 138 -12.45 -4.92 10.09
CA GLU A 138 -12.76 -6.05 9.22
C GLU A 138 -14.19 -6.02 8.67
N THR A 139 -15.15 -5.47 9.40
CA THR A 139 -16.59 -5.54 9.06
C THR A 139 -17.11 -4.35 8.23
N HIS A 140 -16.44 -3.19 8.21
CA HIS A 140 -17.09 -1.93 7.79
C HIS A 140 -16.81 -1.41 6.38
N PHE A 141 -15.68 -1.76 5.74
CA PHE A 141 -15.52 -1.46 4.29
C PHE A 141 -16.50 -2.25 3.43
N HIS A 142 -17.12 -3.30 3.96
CA HIS A 142 -18.17 -4.04 3.27
C HIS A 142 -19.28 -3.10 2.79
N ASN A 143 -19.70 -2.11 3.60
CA ASN A 143 -20.72 -1.15 3.18
C ASN A 143 -20.26 -0.31 1.97
N ALA A 144 -19.05 0.24 2.01
CA ALA A 144 -18.47 0.99 0.89
C ALA A 144 -18.46 0.17 -0.41
N PHE A 145 -18.12 -1.12 -0.34
CA PHE A 145 -18.10 -2.02 -1.49
C PHE A 145 -19.48 -2.55 -1.90
N ASN A 146 -20.52 -2.39 -1.08
CA ASN A 146 -21.89 -2.80 -1.42
C ASN A 146 -22.63 -1.75 -2.26
N TYR A 147 -22.21 -0.48 -2.19
CA TYR A 147 -22.79 0.57 -3.02
C TYR A 147 -22.41 0.41 -4.49
N LYS A 148 -23.34 0.82 -5.37
CA LYS A 148 -23.07 0.94 -6.79
C LYS A 148 -22.32 2.25 -7.05
N TRP A 149 -21.11 2.15 -7.60
CA TRP A 149 -20.17 3.24 -7.85
C TRP A 149 -20.33 3.84 -9.26
N SER A 150 -21.17 3.24 -10.09
CA SER A 150 -21.48 3.72 -11.44
C SER A 150 -22.26 5.04 -11.39
N LYS A 151 -22.03 5.94 -12.36
CA LYS A 151 -22.79 7.20 -12.55
C LYS A 151 -22.69 8.22 -11.41
N VAL A 152 -21.80 8.02 -10.45
CA VAL A 152 -21.51 9.00 -9.39
C VAL A 152 -20.06 9.45 -9.53
N LYS A 153 -19.79 10.74 -9.30
CA LYS A 153 -18.42 11.26 -9.27
C LYS A 153 -17.80 11.00 -7.92
N LEU A 154 -16.78 10.16 -7.87
CA LEU A 154 -16.21 9.68 -6.60
C LEU A 154 -14.94 10.44 -6.23
N TYR A 155 -14.75 10.63 -4.93
CA TYR A 155 -13.44 10.83 -4.34
C TYR A 155 -13.11 9.63 -3.46
N ILE A 156 -11.90 9.11 -3.64
CA ILE A 156 -11.47 7.85 -3.04
C ILE A 156 -10.07 8.04 -2.47
N HIS A 157 -9.97 8.12 -1.15
CA HIS A 157 -8.71 8.09 -0.41
C HIS A 157 -8.71 6.91 0.57
N PRO A 158 -8.48 5.68 0.07
CA PRO A 158 -8.68 4.49 0.86
C PRO A 158 -7.42 4.14 1.68
N PRO A 159 -7.56 3.37 2.76
CA PRO A 159 -6.42 2.67 3.35
C PRO A 159 -5.66 1.84 2.30
N ILE A 160 -4.33 1.87 2.38
CA ILE A 160 -3.44 1.24 1.41
C ILE A 160 -3.69 -0.27 1.23
N PRO A 161 -3.96 -1.06 2.29
CA PRO A 161 -4.21 -2.50 2.14
C PRO A 161 -5.40 -2.83 1.22
N ILE A 162 -6.40 -1.96 1.13
CA ILE A 162 -7.62 -2.20 0.33
C ILE A 162 -7.57 -1.57 -1.06
N LEU A 163 -6.48 -0.87 -1.43
CA LEU A 163 -6.38 -0.08 -2.66
C LEU A 163 -6.55 -0.95 -3.92
N ASN A 164 -6.03 -2.18 -3.91
CA ASN A 164 -6.28 -3.13 -5.00
C ASN A 164 -7.75 -3.53 -5.15
N ARG A 165 -8.48 -3.68 -4.04
CA ARG A 165 -9.91 -4.02 -4.02
C ARG A 165 -10.75 -2.84 -4.54
N VAL A 166 -10.37 -1.61 -4.17
CA VAL A 166 -10.95 -0.37 -4.72
C VAL A 166 -10.83 -0.34 -6.24
N LEU A 167 -9.63 -0.56 -6.79
CA LEU A 167 -9.43 -0.53 -8.24
C LEU A 167 -10.21 -1.63 -8.97
N GLN A 168 -10.33 -2.82 -8.36
CA GLN A 168 -11.20 -3.88 -8.89
C GLN A 168 -12.66 -3.44 -8.91
N LYS A 169 -13.16 -2.84 -7.82
CA LYS A 169 -14.54 -2.35 -7.74
C LYS A 169 -14.82 -1.24 -8.75
N MET A 170 -13.92 -0.27 -8.89
CA MET A 170 -14.07 0.79 -9.89
C MET A 170 -14.19 0.20 -11.30
N LYS A 171 -13.39 -0.82 -11.61
CA LYS A 171 -13.47 -1.52 -12.91
C LYS A 171 -14.79 -2.27 -13.09
N GLN A 172 -15.24 -3.01 -12.07
CA GLN A 172 -16.50 -3.75 -12.11
C GLN A 172 -17.70 -2.83 -12.33
N ASP A 173 -17.72 -1.70 -11.63
CA ASP A 173 -18.83 -0.76 -11.67
C ASP A 173 -18.75 0.26 -12.79
N LYS A 174 -17.66 0.26 -13.58
CA LYS A 174 -17.37 1.31 -14.57
C LYS A 174 -17.47 2.69 -13.92
N ALA A 175 -16.82 2.81 -12.76
CA ALA A 175 -16.86 3.99 -11.92
C ALA A 175 -15.88 5.04 -12.43
N GLN A 176 -16.23 6.30 -12.18
CA GLN A 176 -15.34 7.44 -12.40
C GLN A 176 -14.98 8.05 -11.05
N GLY A 177 -13.73 8.48 -10.86
CA GLY A 177 -13.33 9.01 -9.57
C GLY A 177 -11.90 9.52 -9.51
N ILE A 178 -11.67 10.42 -8.57
CA ILE A 178 -10.33 10.80 -8.11
C ILE A 178 -9.89 9.77 -7.08
N VAL A 179 -8.76 9.10 -7.35
CA VAL A 179 -8.11 8.19 -6.40
C VAL A 179 -6.83 8.84 -5.90
N ILE A 180 -6.69 8.95 -4.58
CA ILE A 180 -5.46 9.38 -3.92
C ILE A 180 -4.68 8.14 -3.49
N ALA A 181 -3.43 8.02 -3.93
CA ALA A 181 -2.62 6.84 -3.65
C ALA A 181 -1.12 7.14 -3.58
N PRO A 182 -0.35 6.36 -2.79
CA PRO A 182 1.10 6.44 -2.78
C PRO A 182 1.70 5.96 -4.11
N ILE A 183 2.70 6.68 -4.60
CA ILE A 183 3.45 6.40 -5.83
C ILE A 183 4.61 5.47 -5.47
N TRP A 184 4.32 4.18 -5.32
CA TRP A 184 5.32 3.16 -4.98
C TRP A 184 5.63 2.24 -6.15
N PRO A 185 6.82 2.34 -6.78
CA PRO A 185 7.27 1.40 -7.80
C PRO A 185 7.23 -0.04 -7.29
N GLY A 186 6.81 -0.97 -8.16
CA GLY A 186 6.70 -2.40 -7.83
C GLY A 186 5.44 -2.81 -7.06
N GLN A 187 4.60 -1.88 -6.62
CA GLN A 187 3.29 -2.20 -6.07
C GLN A 187 2.25 -2.40 -7.16
N SER A 188 1.44 -3.45 -7.04
CA SER A 188 0.49 -3.85 -8.10
C SER A 188 -0.57 -2.78 -8.38
N TRP A 189 -0.98 -2.01 -7.37
CA TRP A 189 -1.93 -0.91 -7.57
C TRP A 189 -1.32 0.25 -8.34
N ASN A 190 -0.02 0.51 -8.21
CA ASN A 190 0.64 1.63 -8.89
C ASN A 190 0.65 1.41 -10.41
N THR A 191 0.97 0.20 -10.85
CA THR A 191 0.86 -0.17 -12.27
C THR A 191 -0.58 -0.08 -12.77
N LYS A 192 -1.55 -0.58 -11.99
CA LYS A 192 -2.97 -0.51 -12.36
C LYS A 192 -3.46 0.94 -12.48
N LEU A 193 -3.12 1.80 -11.52
CA LEU A 193 -3.48 3.22 -11.55
C LEU A 193 -2.94 3.90 -12.80
N LYS A 194 -1.65 3.71 -13.10
CA LYS A 194 -1.03 4.28 -14.31
C LYS A 194 -1.74 3.84 -15.60
N ASN A 195 -2.22 2.60 -15.65
CA ASN A 195 -2.89 2.07 -16.83
C ASN A 195 -4.37 2.48 -16.93
N LEU A 196 -5.03 2.75 -15.80
CA LEU A 196 -6.46 3.09 -15.73
C LEU A 196 -6.74 4.58 -15.67
N SER A 197 -5.76 5.39 -15.25
CA SER A 197 -5.94 6.83 -15.07
C SER A 197 -5.87 7.57 -16.40
N ILE A 198 -6.84 8.46 -16.62
CA ILE A 198 -6.85 9.39 -17.75
C ILE A 198 -6.10 10.69 -17.45
N LYS A 199 -5.95 11.04 -16.16
CA LYS A 199 -5.11 12.16 -15.69
C LYS A 199 -4.36 11.76 -14.43
N PHE A 200 -3.18 12.33 -14.27
CA PHE A 200 -2.32 12.15 -13.11
C PHE A 200 -1.83 13.51 -12.63
N LEU A 201 -1.81 13.71 -11.32
CA LEU A 201 -1.25 14.90 -10.68
C LEU A 201 -0.34 14.46 -9.53
N PHE A 202 0.91 14.89 -9.59
CA PHE A 202 1.86 14.71 -8.51
C PHE A 202 1.54 15.71 -7.39
N LEU A 203 1.26 15.21 -6.18
CA LEU A 203 0.89 16.07 -5.06
C LEU A 203 2.09 16.44 -4.18
N GLY A 204 3.09 15.57 -4.11
CA GLY A 204 4.30 15.78 -3.31
C GLY A 204 4.56 14.66 -2.31
N GLN A 205 5.44 14.96 -1.35
CA GLN A 205 5.82 14.02 -0.31
C GLN A 205 4.75 13.91 0.78
N SER A 206 4.49 12.70 1.24
CA SER A 206 3.37 12.38 2.14
C SER A 206 3.34 13.19 3.43
N ASP A 207 4.48 13.41 4.07
CA ASP A 207 4.64 14.22 5.29
C ASP A 207 4.31 15.70 5.08
N ARG A 208 4.41 16.19 3.85
CA ARG A 208 4.07 17.57 3.50
C ARG A 208 2.60 17.75 3.16
N ILE A 209 1.94 16.72 2.66
CA ILE A 209 0.60 16.83 2.08
C ILE A 209 -0.49 16.09 2.86
N LEU A 210 -0.12 15.18 3.75
CA LEU A 210 -1.06 14.40 4.56
C LEU A 210 -1.03 14.86 6.01
N GLU A 211 -2.18 14.74 6.67
CA GLU A 211 -2.33 14.94 8.10
C GLU A 211 -2.75 13.65 8.78
N ILE A 212 -2.10 13.36 9.91
CA ILE A 212 -2.41 12.18 10.73
C ILE A 212 -3.64 12.50 11.59
N GLU A 213 -4.66 11.66 11.52
CA GLU A 213 -5.86 11.80 12.33
C GLU A 213 -5.75 11.07 13.68
N GLN A 214 -6.75 11.27 14.54
CA GLN A 214 -6.71 10.89 15.95
C GLN A 214 -6.43 9.40 16.18
N ARG A 215 -6.96 8.48 15.36
CA ARG A 215 -6.79 7.03 15.60
C ARG A 215 -5.38 6.58 15.25
N MET A 216 -4.78 7.16 14.22
CA MET A 216 -3.38 6.89 13.91
C MET A 216 -2.46 7.42 15.01
N LYS A 217 -2.76 8.60 15.58
CA LYS A 217 -2.03 9.13 16.75
C LYS A 217 -2.09 8.17 17.94
N VAL A 218 -3.29 7.67 18.27
CA VAL A 218 -3.49 6.72 19.38
C VAL A 218 -2.75 5.39 19.17
N LYS A 219 -2.62 4.94 17.92
CA LYS A 219 -2.00 3.64 17.57
C LYS A 219 -0.51 3.73 17.22
N ASP A 220 0.13 4.89 17.41
CA ASP A 220 1.53 5.15 16.98
C ASP A 220 1.79 4.73 15.52
N GLN A 221 0.82 4.98 14.64
CA GLN A 221 0.94 4.67 13.21
C GLN A 221 1.59 5.83 12.46
N LYS A 222 2.29 5.50 11.37
CA LYS A 222 2.96 6.49 10.52
C LYS A 222 2.23 6.68 9.20
N LEU A 223 2.35 7.88 8.62
CA LEU A 223 1.92 8.17 7.26
C LEU A 223 2.60 7.21 6.27
N PRO A 224 1.98 6.92 5.12
CA PRO A 224 2.68 6.23 4.04
C PRO A 224 3.96 6.96 3.69
N PRO A 225 5.10 6.27 3.52
CA PRO A 225 6.32 6.93 3.10
C PRO A 225 6.28 7.37 1.63
N GLY A 226 7.14 8.31 1.27
CA GLY A 226 7.38 8.69 -0.13
C GLY A 226 6.32 9.61 -0.72
N ASN A 227 6.19 9.57 -2.04
CA ASN A 227 5.35 10.50 -2.77
C ASN A 227 3.91 9.99 -2.92
N VAL A 228 2.98 10.92 -3.00
CA VAL A 228 1.55 10.67 -3.20
C VAL A 228 1.11 11.37 -4.48
N GLY A 229 0.18 10.75 -5.19
CA GLY A 229 -0.43 11.29 -6.39
C GLY A 229 -1.94 11.20 -6.36
N ALA A 230 -2.57 12.10 -7.10
CA ALA A 230 -3.96 11.98 -7.49
C ALA A 230 -4.04 11.34 -8.88
N PHE A 231 -5.02 10.46 -9.06
CA PHE A 231 -5.28 9.76 -10.31
C PHE A 231 -6.75 9.93 -10.64
N LEU A 232 -7.06 10.56 -11.78
CA LEU A 232 -8.42 10.61 -12.30
C LEU A 232 -8.67 9.37 -13.15
N LEU A 233 -9.62 8.54 -12.75
CA LEU A 233 -10.05 7.37 -13.51
C LEU A 233 -11.42 7.66 -14.12
N ASP A 234 -11.57 7.33 -15.39
CA ASP A 234 -12.85 7.35 -16.11
C ASP A 234 -12.95 6.07 -16.93
N LEU A 235 -13.72 5.11 -16.43
CA LEU A 235 -13.86 3.79 -17.05
C LEU A 235 -15.15 3.79 -17.87
N PRO A 236 -15.08 3.92 -19.20
CA PRO A 236 -16.26 4.12 -20.03
C PRO A 236 -17.21 2.92 -19.94
N GLN A 237 -18.51 3.21 -20.01
CA GLN A 237 -19.49 2.17 -20.30
C GLN A 237 -19.45 1.86 -21.81
N PRO A 238 -19.62 0.58 -22.22
CA PRO A 238 -19.95 0.29 -23.61
C PRO A 238 -21.22 1.07 -23.92
N GLN A 239 -21.16 1.89 -24.97
CA GLN A 239 -22.36 2.46 -25.56
C GLN A 239 -23.22 1.27 -26.00
N ILE A 240 -24.45 1.20 -25.49
CA ILE A 240 -25.47 0.36 -26.12
C ILE A 240 -25.74 1.07 -27.44
N GLU A 241 -25.13 0.58 -28.52
CA GLU A 241 -25.59 0.88 -29.87
C GLU A 241 -27.04 0.39 -29.96
N ILE A 242 -27.97 1.32 -29.80
CA ILE A 242 -29.34 1.09 -30.22
C ILE A 242 -29.28 1.20 -31.75
N CYS A 243 -29.11 0.06 -32.42
CA CYS A 243 -29.42 -0.04 -33.83
C CYS A 243 -30.89 0.35 -34.00
N GLN A 244 -31.14 1.49 -34.63
CA GLN A 244 -32.43 1.86 -35.19
C GLN A 244 -32.65 1.14 -36.52
#